data_AF-A0A7Y1TM14-F1
#
_entry.id   AF-A0A7Y1TM14-F1
#
_cell.length_a   1.000
_cell.length_b   1.000
_cell.length_c   1.000
_cell.angle_alpha   90.00
_cell.angle_beta   90.00
_cell.angle_gamma   90.00
#
_symmetry.space_group_name_H-M   'P 1'
#
loop_
_entity.id
_entity.type
_entity.pdbx_description
1 polymer ?
#
loop_
_entity_poly.entity_id
_entity_poly.type
_entity_poly.pdbx_seq_one_letter_code
_entity_poly.pdbx_strand_id
1 'polypeptide(L)' 'MKAIEEKKYLKLSGLEPLVVTPDSNFINVGERTNVTGSKKFLRLIKEEKFDEALEVARHQVEGGAQIIDVNMDEGMIDGK' A
#
# COMPACT_ATOMS: atom_id res chain seq x y z
N MET A 1 -29.45 8.75 30.38
CA MET A 1 -28.10 8.33 29.96
C MET A 1 -27.99 8.55 28.47
N LYS A 2 -27.09 9.44 28.02
CA LYS A 2 -26.73 9.49 26.59
C LYS A 2 -25.83 8.28 26.32
N ALA A 3 -26.16 7.48 25.32
CA ALA A 3 -25.23 6.48 24.82
C ALA A 3 -23.93 7.21 24.46
N ILE A 4 -22.80 6.74 25.00
CA ILE A 4 -21.49 7.20 24.58
C ILE A 4 -21.33 6.60 23.19
N GLU A 5 -21.51 7.43 22.16
CA GLU A 5 -21.31 7.00 20.78
C GLU A 5 -19.81 6.75 20.60
N GLU A 6 -19.42 5.47 20.64
CA GLU A 6 -18.04 5.07 20.35
C GLU A 6 -17.70 5.50 18.93
N LYS A 7 -16.89 6.56 18.79
CA LYS A 7 -16.34 6.95 17.50
C LYS A 7 -15.48 5.82 16.96
N LYS A 8 -15.99 5.12 15.95
CA LYS A 8 -15.24 4.13 15.20
C LYS A 8 -14.26 4.82 14.26
N TYR A 9 -12.98 4.78 14.62
CA TYR A 9 -11.88 5.22 13.74
C TYR A 9 -11.43 4.08 12.85
N LEU A 10 -10.91 4.43 11.66
CA LEU A 10 -10.23 3.47 10.79
C LEU A 10 -8.94 3.02 11.48
N LYS A 11 -8.82 1.71 11.71
CA LYS A 11 -7.65 1.09 12.32
C LYS A 11 -7.09 0.08 11.33
N LEU A 12 -5.84 0.27 10.97
CA LEU A 12 -5.07 -0.62 10.10
C LEU A 12 -3.87 -1.17 10.87
N SER A 13 -3.26 -2.23 10.38
CA SER A 13 -2.15 -2.89 11.06
C SER A 13 -1.10 -3.40 10.09
N GLY A 14 0.17 -3.20 10.45
CA GLY A 14 1.31 -3.98 9.99
C GLY A 14 2.02 -4.56 11.21
N LEU A 15 3.29 -4.20 11.42
CA LEU A 15 3.98 -4.43 12.69
C LEU A 15 3.51 -3.46 13.78
N GLU A 16 3.20 -2.23 13.39
CA GLU A 16 2.65 -1.19 14.25
C GLU A 16 1.23 -0.81 13.80
N PRO A 17 0.34 -0.42 14.72
CA PRO A 17 -1.01 0.01 14.37
C PRO A 17 -1.01 1.42 13.75
N LEU A 18 -1.79 1.60 12.69
CA LEU A 18 -2.12 2.92 12.13
C LEU A 18 -3.59 3.24 12.46
N VAL A 19 -3.82 4.23 13.31
CA VAL A 19 -5.15 4.71 13.67
C VAL A 19 -5.40 6.05 12.99
N VAL A 20 -6.33 6.08 12.04
CA VAL A 20 -6.69 7.30 11.31
C VAL A 20 -7.85 7.99 12.01
N THR A 21 -7.60 9.20 12.47
CA THR A 21 -8.51 10.05 13.23
C THR A 21 -8.81 11.34 12.47
N PRO A 22 -9.80 12.14 12.89
CA PRO A 22 -10.06 13.46 12.29
C PRO A 22 -8.87 14.43 12.35
N ASP A 23 -7.94 14.24 13.30
CA ASP A 23 -6.75 15.07 13.47
C ASP A 23 -5.52 14.49 12.73
N SER A 24 -5.66 13.34 12.08
CA SER A 24 -4.58 12.75 11.28
C SER A 24 -4.35 13.59 10.02
N ASN A 25 -3.07 13.76 9.66
CA ASN A 25 -2.69 14.31 8.36
C ASN A 25 -3.15 13.38 7.21
N PHE A 26 -2.93 13.83 5.97
CA PHE A 26 -3.18 13.01 4.79
C PHE A 26 -2.43 11.67 4.87
N ILE A 27 -3.14 10.59 4.51
CA ILE A 27 -2.59 9.24 4.49
C ILE A 27 -2.17 8.91 3.06
N ASN A 28 -0.87 8.84 2.83
CA ASN A 28 -0.29 8.45 1.55
C ASN A 28 -0.30 6.93 1.40
N VAL A 29 -0.83 6.46 0.27
CA VAL A 29 -0.78 5.05 -0.16
C VAL A 29 0.22 4.94 -1.32
N GLY A 30 1.28 4.16 -1.14
CA GLY A 30 2.30 3.93 -2.17
C GLY A 30 1.82 2.93 -3.23
N GLU A 31 1.75 3.37 -4.48
CA GLU A 31 1.19 2.60 -5.62
C GLU A 31 2.22 1.83 -6.48
N ARG A 32 3.53 2.03 -6.26
CA ARG A 32 4.57 1.57 -7.21
C ARG A 32 4.84 0.06 -7.18
N THR A 33 4.32 -0.63 -6.17
CA THR A 33 4.31 -2.08 -5.96
C THR A 33 3.16 -2.74 -6.72
N ASN A 34 3.04 -2.39 -8.00
CA ASN A 34 1.93 -2.79 -8.86
C ASN A 34 2.47 -3.31 -10.20
N VAL A 35 2.25 -4.59 -10.47
CA VAL A 35 2.69 -5.29 -11.68
C VAL A 35 2.09 -4.68 -12.96
N THR A 36 0.81 -4.31 -12.95
CA THR A 36 0.15 -3.66 -14.08
C THR A 36 0.63 -2.20 -14.27
N GLY A 37 0.84 -1.47 -13.18
CA GLY A 37 1.11 -0.02 -13.20
C GLY A 37 2.58 0.39 -13.28
N SER A 38 3.52 -0.53 -13.01
CA SER A 38 4.95 -0.22 -12.88
C SER A 38 5.81 -1.15 -13.72
N LYS A 39 6.34 -0.65 -14.84
CA LYS A 39 7.29 -1.40 -15.71
C LYS A 39 8.49 -1.94 -14.95
N LYS A 40 9.00 -1.18 -13.97
CA LYS A 40 10.11 -1.60 -13.12
C LYS A 40 9.68 -2.77 -12.25
N PHE A 41 8.56 -2.65 -11.53
CA PHE A 41 8.09 -3.68 -10.62
C PHE A 41 7.71 -4.96 -11.38
N LEU A 42 6.98 -4.84 -12.50
CA LEU A 42 6.70 -5.94 -13.43
C LEU A 42 7.95 -6.73 -13.79
N ARG A 43 9.01 -6.04 -14.23
CA ARG A 43 10.29 -6.69 -14.60
C ARG A 43 10.90 -7.43 -13.41
N LEU A 44 10.93 -6.80 -12.24
CA LEU A 44 11.52 -7.40 -11.04
C LEU A 44 10.75 -8.65 -10.59
N ILE A 45 9.42 -8.62 -10.62
CA ILE A 45 8.58 -9.78 -10.29
C ILE A 45 8.77 -10.90 -11.33
N LYS A 46 8.77 -10.59 -12.63
CA LYS A 46 8.98 -11.58 -13.70
C LYS A 46 10.35 -12.24 -13.68
N GLU A 47 11.38 -11.50 -13.30
CA GLU A 47 12.75 -12.01 -13.17
C GLU A 47 13.01 -12.63 -11.78
N GLU A 48 11.98 -12.78 -10.94
CA GLU A 48 12.05 -13.29 -9.56
C GLU A 48 13.05 -12.55 -8.65
N LYS A 49 13.29 -11.26 -8.94
CA LYS A 49 14.19 -10.38 -8.19
C LYS A 49 13.46 -9.74 -7.01
N PHE A 50 13.06 -10.57 -6.05
CA PHE A 50 12.23 -10.12 -4.92
C PHE A 50 12.93 -9.14 -3.99
N ASP A 51 14.24 -9.27 -3.76
CA ASP A 51 14.99 -8.32 -2.92
C ASP A 51 14.94 -6.90 -3.52
N GLU A 52 15.17 -6.78 -4.83
CA GLU A 52 15.06 -5.50 -5.54
C GLU A 52 13.62 -4.98 -5.59
N ALA A 53 12.64 -5.88 -5.64
CA ALA A 53 11.22 -5.52 -5.57
C ALA A 53 10.83 -4.98 -4.18
N LEU A 54 11.38 -5.54 -3.10
CA LEU A 54 11.20 -5.05 -1.73
C LEU A 54 11.77 -3.63 -1.57
N GLU A 55 12.90 -3.33 -2.24
CA GLU A 55 13.46 -1.97 -2.23
C GLU A 55 12.52 -0.93 -2.88
N VAL A 56 11.65 -1.34 -3.83
CA VAL A 56 10.59 -0.45 -4.34
C VAL A 56 9.59 -0.09 -3.24
N ALA A 57 9.18 -1.06 -2.41
CA ALA A 57 8.29 -0.80 -1.28
C ALA A 57 9.00 0.07 -0.21
N ARG A 58 10.25 -0.27 0.12
CA ARG A 58 11.05 0.45 1.13
C ARG A 58 11.21 1.93 0.78
N HIS A 59 11.59 2.24 -0.46
CA HIS A 59 11.71 3.62 -0.92
C HIS A 59 10.39 4.40 -0.85
N GLN A 60 9.23 3.75 -1.01
CA GLN A 60 7.95 4.42 -0.83
C GLN A 60 7.69 4.77 0.64
N VAL A 61 8.02 3.87 1.57
CA VAL A 61 7.92 4.13 3.01
C VAL A 61 8.86 5.26 3.43
N GLU A 62 10.12 5.22 2.99
CA GLU A 62 11.10 6.30 3.22
C GLU A 62 10.66 7.63 2.59
N GLY A 63 9.93 7.57 1.48
CA GLY A 63 9.30 8.71 0.82
C GLY A 63 8.00 9.20 1.49
N GLY A 64 7.57 8.61 2.60
CA GLY A 64 6.42 9.06 3.39
C GLY A 64 5.11 8.31 3.13
N ALA A 65 5.13 7.18 2.41
CA ALA A 65 3.96 6.32 2.32
C ALA A 65 3.69 5.61 3.65
N GLN A 66 2.48 5.78 4.20
CA GLN A 66 2.06 5.09 5.42
C GLN A 66 1.47 3.70 5.14
N ILE A 67 0.98 3.49 3.93
CA ILE A 67 0.40 2.24 3.44
C ILE A 67 1.04 1.92 2.09
N ILE A 68 1.22 0.64 1.79
CA ILE A 68 1.68 0.17 0.48
C ILE A 68 0.55 -0.62 -0.17
N ASP A 69 0.16 -0.21 -1.38
CA ASP A 69 -0.75 -0.99 -2.23
C ASP A 69 0.06 -2.06 -2.97
N VAL A 70 -0.39 -3.33 -2.93
CA VAL A 70 0.34 -4.43 -3.58
C VAL A 70 -0.58 -5.09 -4.59
N ASN A 71 -0.20 -5.00 -5.87
CA ASN A 71 -0.90 -5.66 -6.95
C ASN A 71 0.06 -6.55 -7.74
N MET A 72 -0.26 -7.85 -7.77
CA MET A 72 0.52 -8.88 -8.47
C MET A 72 -0.12 -9.34 -9.78
N ASP A 73 -1.25 -8.74 -10.17
CA ASP A 73 -1.95 -9.08 -11.40
C ASP A 73 -1.23 -8.46 -12.60
N GLU A 74 -0.87 -9.31 -13.58
CA GLU A 74 -0.23 -8.90 -14.83
C GLU A 74 -1.26 -8.51 -15.92
N GLY A 75 -2.52 -8.91 -15.75
CA GLY A 75 -3.53 -8.78 -16.79
C GLY A 75 -4.95 -8.61 -16.25
N MET A 76 -5.50 -7.40 -16.46
CA MET A 76 -6.94 -7.19 -16.58
C MET A 76 -7.32 -6.61 -17.96
N ILE A 77 -6.50 -6.89 -18.99
CA ILE A 77 -6.85 -6.65 -20.41
C ILE A 77 -6.30 -7.79 -21.28
N ASP A 78 -6.74 -9.03 -21.03
CA ASP A 78 -6.93 -9.97 -22.13
C ASP A 78 -8.41 -9.89 -22.52
N GLY A 79 -8.75 -8.80 -23.21
CA GLY A 79 -10.03 -8.67 -23.91
C GLY A 79 -10.01 -9.58 -25.13
N LYS A 80 -10.51 -10.80 -24.96
CA LYS A 80 -11.13 -11.52 -26.08
C LYS A 80 -12.58 -11.08 -26.23
#